data_AF-A0A535VMT4-F1
#
_entry.id   AF-A0A535VMT4-F1
#
_cell.length_a   1.000
_cell.length_b   1.000
_cell.length_c   1.000
_cell.angle_alpha   90.00
_cell.angle_beta   90.00
_cell.angle_gamma   90.00
#
_symmetry.space_group_name_H-M   'P 1'
#
loop_
_entity.id
_entity.type
_entity.pdbx_description
1 polymer ?
#
loop_
_entity_poly.entity_id
_entity_poly.type
_entity_poly.pdbx_seq_one_letter_code
_entity_poly.pdbx_strand_id
1 'polypeptide(L)'
;MKTRALIRFGLVPLAFLALVSNGTAVSAKAHSVQRHHGRPIVHVGANKSNNWSGYNQGALEQGNKLFTSVAGTWTVPTATRHKAGEAEYSASWIGIGGGCVDATCTITDTTLMQDGTGQDIDSS
;
A
#
# COMPACT_ATOMS: atom_id res chain seq x y z
N MET A 1 33.71 24.67 77.82
CA MET A 1 34.73 25.14 76.86
C MET A 1 34.40 24.50 75.51
N LYS A 2 34.21 25.32 74.47
CA LYS A 2 33.58 24.96 73.18
C LYS A 2 34.45 24.01 72.35
N THR A 3 33.85 23.00 71.73
CA THR A 3 34.38 22.40 70.49
C THR A 3 33.23 22.02 69.56
N ARG A 4 33.31 22.54 68.33
CA ARG A 4 32.28 22.56 67.30
C ARG A 4 32.21 21.21 66.57
N ALA A 5 31.02 20.66 66.39
CA ALA A 5 30.79 19.51 65.51
C ALA A 5 30.55 19.99 64.07
N LEU A 6 31.29 19.41 63.12
CA LEU A 6 31.19 19.67 61.68
C LEU A 6 30.01 18.90 61.07
N ILE A 7 29.08 19.63 60.45
CA ILE A 7 27.96 19.09 59.66
C ILE A 7 28.52 18.65 58.30
N ARG A 8 28.41 17.36 57.96
CA ARG A 8 28.66 16.84 56.61
C ARG A 8 27.33 16.66 55.90
N PHE A 9 27.05 17.50 54.91
CA PHE A 9 25.96 17.31 53.95
C PHE A 9 26.30 16.13 53.03
N GLY A 10 25.68 14.97 53.28
CA GLY A 10 25.75 13.82 52.39
C GLY A 10 24.75 13.99 51.24
N LEU A 11 25.27 14.10 50.01
CA LEU A 11 24.50 14.03 48.77
C LEU A 11 23.83 12.64 48.66
N VAL A 12 22.49 12.62 48.58
CA VAL A 12 21.71 11.43 48.23
C VAL A 12 21.72 11.32 46.70
N PRO A 13 22.26 10.25 46.09
CA PRO A 13 22.12 10.06 44.65
C PRO A 13 20.72 9.51 44.35
N LEU A 14 19.96 10.23 43.51
CA LEU A 14 18.75 9.73 42.86
C LEU A 14 19.11 8.51 42.01
N ALA A 15 18.67 7.32 42.41
CA ALA A 15 18.75 6.13 41.59
C ALA A 15 17.72 6.21 40.46
N PHE A 16 18.17 6.42 39.23
CA PHE A 16 17.36 6.24 38.02
C PHE A 16 17.12 4.74 37.80
N LEU A 17 15.86 4.31 37.94
CA LEU A 17 15.42 2.96 37.62
C LEU A 17 15.27 2.85 36.09
N ALA A 18 16.26 2.28 35.40
CA ALA A 18 16.11 1.92 33.99
C ALA A 18 15.35 0.59 33.88
N LEU A 19 14.04 0.64 33.60
CA LEU A 19 13.29 -0.54 33.16
C LEU A 19 13.74 -0.90 31.74
N VAL A 20 14.57 -1.93 31.61
CA VAL A 20 14.88 -2.53 30.32
C VAL A 20 13.73 -3.47 29.96
N SER A 21 12.80 -3.01 29.12
CA SER A 21 11.78 -3.88 28.55
C SER A 21 12.42 -4.78 27.49
N ASN A 22 12.65 -6.05 27.81
CA ASN A 22 13.01 -7.07 26.83
C ASN A 22 11.80 -7.37 25.94
N GLY A 23 11.55 -6.50 24.95
CA GLY A 23 10.63 -6.79 23.86
C GLY A 23 11.23 -7.89 22.98
N THR A 24 10.71 -9.11 23.08
CA THR A 24 11.04 -10.16 22.10
C THR A 24 10.49 -9.72 20.75
N ALA A 25 11.38 -9.29 19.84
CA ALA A 25 11.03 -9.05 18.45
C ALA A 25 10.59 -10.38 17.83
N VAL A 26 9.28 -10.59 17.70
CA VAL A 26 8.71 -11.66 16.89
C VAL A 26 9.03 -11.34 15.43
N SER A 27 9.97 -12.08 14.85
CA SER A 27 10.21 -12.07 13.42
C SER A 27 8.92 -12.51 12.72
N ALA A 28 8.24 -11.58 12.06
CA ALA A 28 7.13 -11.90 11.19
C ALA A 28 7.66 -12.81 10.09
N LYS A 29 7.28 -14.09 10.10
CA LYS A 29 7.52 -14.99 8.96
C LYS A 29 6.91 -14.33 7.74
N ALA A 30 7.75 -13.95 6.78
CA ALA A 30 7.30 -13.57 5.46
C ALA A 30 6.49 -14.76 4.91
N HIS A 31 5.17 -14.60 4.82
CA HIS A 31 4.35 -15.54 4.09
C HIS A 31 4.71 -15.35 2.62
N SER A 32 5.39 -16.34 2.03
CA SER A 32 5.54 -16.40 0.59
C SER A 32 4.14 -16.57 0.01
N VAL A 33 3.55 -15.48 -0.48
CA VAL A 33 2.40 -15.57 -1.37
C VAL A 33 2.90 -16.29 -2.61
N GLN A 34 2.58 -17.57 -2.72
CA GLN A 34 2.80 -18.32 -3.94
C GLN A 34 1.93 -17.66 -5.01
N ARG A 35 2.54 -16.80 -5.84
CA ARG A 35 1.91 -16.27 -7.05
C ARG A 35 1.74 -17.45 -8.00
N HIS A 36 0.65 -18.18 -7.82
CA HIS A 36 0.17 -19.05 -8.88
C HIS A 36 -0.19 -18.11 -10.04
N HIS A 37 0.71 -17.99 -11.01
CA HIS A 37 0.37 -17.58 -12.37
C HIS A 37 -0.45 -18.72 -12.99
N GLY A 38 -1.61 -18.98 -12.39
CA GLY A 38 -2.53 -20.03 -12.77
C GLY A 38 -3.16 -19.63 -14.09
N ARG A 39 -2.52 -20.06 -15.18
CA ARG A 39 -2.88 -19.88 -16.59
C ARG A 39 -2.29 -18.60 -17.23
N PRO A 40 -1.78 -18.70 -18.47
CA PRO A 40 -1.44 -17.53 -19.27
C PRO A 40 -2.63 -16.57 -19.37
N ILE A 41 -2.40 -15.29 -19.08
CA ILE A 41 -3.39 -14.25 -19.33
C ILE A 41 -3.40 -13.99 -20.83
N VAL A 42 -4.38 -14.56 -21.52
CA VAL A 42 -4.61 -14.30 -22.94
C VAL A 42 -5.33 -12.98 -23.08
N HIS A 43 -4.74 -12.05 -23.82
CA HIS A 43 -5.34 -10.75 -24.09
C HIS A 43 -6.32 -10.92 -25.25
N VAL A 44 -7.62 -11.02 -24.94
CA VAL A 44 -8.70 -11.07 -25.94
C VAL A 44 -9.50 -9.79 -25.79
N GLY A 45 -9.52 -8.93 -26.82
CA GLY A 45 -10.22 -7.64 -26.75
C GLY A 45 -9.53 -6.60 -25.86
N ALA A 46 -8.21 -6.47 -25.94
CA ALA A 46 -7.51 -5.41 -25.21
C ALA A 46 -7.94 -4.03 -25.71
N ASN A 47 -8.61 -3.25 -24.86
CA ASN A 47 -8.98 -1.88 -25.16
C ASN A 47 -7.88 -0.89 -24.75
N LYS A 48 -7.88 0.31 -25.34
CA LYS A 48 -6.97 1.39 -24.99
C LYS A 48 -7.71 2.42 -24.15
N SER A 49 -7.04 2.92 -23.13
CA SER A 49 -7.48 4.11 -22.42
C SER A 49 -6.34 5.13 -22.39
N ASN A 50 -6.65 6.37 -22.05
CA ASN A 50 -5.66 7.44 -21.90
C ASN A 50 -5.11 7.55 -20.47
N ASN A 51 -5.63 6.76 -19.52
CA ASN A 51 -5.33 6.92 -18.10
C ASN A 51 -5.23 5.60 -17.31
N TRP A 52 -5.80 4.50 -17.79
CA TRP A 52 -5.77 3.18 -17.16
C TRP A 52 -4.92 2.18 -17.94
N SER A 53 -4.15 1.39 -17.20
CA SER A 53 -3.44 0.24 -17.75
C SER A 53 -3.61 -0.94 -16.80
N GLY A 54 -3.48 -2.16 -17.33
CA GLY A 54 -3.60 -3.39 -16.56
C GLY A 54 -4.63 -4.35 -17.14
N TYR A 55 -5.26 -5.13 -16.25
CA TYR A 55 -6.20 -6.18 -16.61
C TYR A 55 -7.63 -5.75 -16.27
N ASN A 56 -8.53 -5.95 -17.22
CA ASN A 56 -9.96 -5.77 -17.04
C ASN A 56 -10.68 -7.04 -17.52
N GLN A 57 -11.67 -7.50 -16.76
CA GLN A 57 -12.49 -8.65 -17.09
C GLN A 57 -13.94 -8.19 -17.24
N GLY A 58 -14.44 -8.17 -18.49
CA GLY A 58 -15.84 -7.90 -18.79
C GLY A 58 -16.77 -8.96 -18.19
N ALA A 59 -17.93 -8.52 -17.71
CA ALA A 59 -18.95 -9.39 -17.12
C ALA A 59 -19.71 -10.18 -18.19
N LEU A 60 -19.88 -9.63 -19.39
CA LEU A 60 -20.67 -10.24 -20.48
C LEU A 60 -20.01 -11.52 -20.98
N GLU A 61 -18.70 -11.52 -21.18
CA GLU A 61 -17.93 -12.69 -21.63
C GLU A 61 -17.87 -13.79 -20.56
N GLN A 62 -18.16 -13.44 -19.31
CA GLN A 62 -18.28 -14.38 -18.18
C GLN A 62 -19.73 -14.85 -17.97
N GLY A 63 -20.62 -14.61 -18.93
CA GLY A 63 -22.03 -15.01 -18.83
C GLY A 63 -22.84 -14.15 -17.86
N ASN A 64 -22.63 -12.83 -17.90
CA ASN A 64 -23.25 -11.84 -17.00
C ASN A 64 -22.90 -12.07 -15.52
N LYS A 65 -21.65 -12.47 -15.25
CA LYS A 65 -21.19 -12.75 -13.89
C LYS A 65 -21.25 -11.49 -13.03
N LEU A 66 -21.86 -11.60 -11.85
CA LEU A 66 -21.73 -10.59 -10.81
C LEU A 66 -20.39 -10.75 -10.08
N PHE A 67 -19.53 -9.75 -10.19
CA PHE A 67 -18.30 -9.68 -9.40
C PHE A 67 -18.62 -9.12 -8.01
N THR A 68 -18.33 -9.89 -6.97
CA THR A 68 -18.57 -9.50 -5.56
C THR A 68 -17.28 -9.28 -4.78
N SER A 69 -16.12 -9.64 -5.34
CA SER A 69 -14.82 -9.48 -4.72
C SER A 69 -13.73 -9.37 -5.77
N VAL A 70 -12.76 -8.49 -5.51
CA VAL A 70 -11.49 -8.41 -6.20
C VAL A 70 -10.40 -8.23 -5.14
N ALA A 71 -9.26 -8.88 -5.33
CA ALA A 71 -8.14 -8.82 -4.39
C ALA A 71 -6.83 -8.81 -5.16
N GLY A 72 -5.85 -8.08 -4.64
CA GLY A 72 -4.52 -8.02 -5.19
C GLY A 72 -3.51 -7.71 -4.09
N THR A 73 -2.27 -8.15 -4.29
CA THR A 73 -1.13 -7.77 -3.46
C THR A 73 -0.06 -7.22 -4.37
N TRP A 74 0.47 -6.05 -4.06
CA TRP A 74 1.57 -5.45 -4.79
C TRP A 74 2.56 -4.83 -3.80
N THR A 75 3.79 -4.64 -4.28
CA THR A 75 4.78 -3.82 -3.59
C THR A 75 4.59 -2.38 -4.05
N VAL A 76 4.49 -1.44 -3.11
CA VAL A 76 4.42 -0.01 -3.43
C VAL A 76 5.73 0.40 -4.11
N PRO A 77 5.69 0.97 -5.33
CA PRO A 77 6.89 1.36 -6.04
C PRO A 77 7.48 2.66 -5.47
N THR A 78 8.79 2.82 -5.60
CA THR A 78 9.41 4.15 -5.50
C THR A 78 9.11 4.91 -6.78
N ALA A 79 8.31 5.98 -6.69
CA ALA A 79 8.04 6.84 -7.82
C ALA A 79 9.24 7.77 -8.08
N THR A 80 9.59 7.94 -9.35
CA THR A 80 10.65 8.86 -9.79
C THR A 80 10.09 9.82 -10.82
N ARG A 81 10.48 11.09 -10.73
CA ARG A 81 10.01 12.14 -11.62
C ARG A 81 10.35 11.82 -13.07
N HIS A 82 9.36 11.91 -13.95
CA HIS A 82 9.55 11.80 -15.38
C HIS A 82 9.98 13.16 -15.99
N LYS A 83 9.42 14.28 -15.53
CA LYS A 83 9.73 15.63 -16.02
C LYS A 83 10.05 16.62 -14.89
N ALA A 84 11.24 17.22 -14.94
CA ALA A 84 11.70 18.19 -13.94
C ALA A 84 10.78 19.43 -13.83
N GLY A 85 10.48 19.86 -12.61
CA GLY A 85 9.68 21.06 -12.33
C GLY A 85 8.17 20.85 -12.39
N GLU A 86 7.69 19.62 -12.62
CA GLU A 86 6.27 19.29 -12.65
C GLU A 86 5.91 18.36 -11.50
N ALA A 87 4.78 18.63 -10.87
CA ALA A 87 4.17 17.68 -9.94
C ALA A 87 3.54 16.54 -10.74
N GLU A 88 3.79 15.31 -10.34
CA GLU A 88 3.33 14.10 -11.03
C GLU A 88 2.62 13.17 -10.04
N TYR A 89 1.57 12.51 -10.50
CA TYR A 89 0.76 11.61 -9.69
C TYR A 89 0.42 10.35 -10.47
N SER A 90 0.45 9.21 -9.78
CA SER A 90 -0.02 7.93 -10.30
C SER A 90 -0.64 7.10 -9.18
N ALA A 91 -1.36 6.04 -9.55
CA ALA A 91 -1.96 5.15 -8.58
C ALA A 91 -1.95 3.70 -9.07
N SER A 92 -1.79 2.78 -8.13
CA SER A 92 -2.01 1.34 -8.33
C SER A 92 -3.21 0.92 -7.49
N TRP A 93 -4.17 0.24 -8.09
CA TRP A 93 -5.46 -0.06 -7.46
C TRP A 93 -6.09 -1.36 -7.98
N ILE A 94 -7.05 -1.86 -7.22
CA ILE A 94 -8.01 -2.89 -7.63
C ILE A 94 -9.43 -2.32 -7.53
N GLY A 95 -10.37 -2.82 -8.34
CA GLY A 95 -11.74 -2.34 -8.27
C GLY A 95 -12.74 -3.18 -9.06
N ILE A 96 -14.02 -2.88 -8.84
CA ILE A 96 -15.18 -3.42 -9.55
C ILE A 96 -15.96 -2.22 -10.11
N GLY A 97 -16.27 -2.28 -11.41
CA GLY A 97 -16.91 -1.19 -12.16
C GLY A 97 -15.92 -0.29 -12.89
N GLY A 98 -16.42 0.85 -13.40
CA GLY A 98 -15.70 1.94 -14.06
C GLY A 98 -15.14 1.64 -15.45
N GLY A 99 -14.95 0.35 -15.77
CA GLY A 99 -14.38 -0.11 -17.02
C GLY A 99 -15.41 -0.57 -18.04
N CYS A 100 -14.93 -1.34 -19.01
CA CYS A 100 -15.74 -1.95 -20.06
C CYS A 100 -16.51 -3.15 -19.52
N VAL A 101 -17.81 -3.22 -19.82
CA VAL A 101 -18.67 -4.35 -19.47
C VAL A 101 -18.56 -5.49 -20.50
N ASP A 102 -18.20 -5.14 -21.75
CA ASP A 102 -17.85 -6.02 -22.86
C ASP A 102 -16.37 -5.89 -23.28
N ALA A 103 -15.84 -6.89 -23.96
CA ALA A 103 -14.48 -6.93 -24.51
C ALA A 103 -14.25 -5.89 -25.61
N THR A 104 -15.30 -5.43 -26.29
CA THR A 104 -15.21 -4.34 -27.27
C THR A 104 -15.31 -2.94 -26.66
N CYS A 105 -15.62 -2.83 -25.37
CA CYS A 105 -15.88 -1.56 -24.67
C CYS A 105 -16.93 -0.67 -25.33
N THR A 106 -17.98 -1.29 -25.87
CA THR A 106 -19.15 -0.56 -26.38
C THR A 106 -20.04 -0.12 -25.22
N ILE A 107 -19.98 -0.83 -24.09
CA ILE A 107 -20.75 -0.53 -22.88
C ILE A 107 -19.78 -0.32 -21.72
N THR A 108 -19.94 0.78 -21.00
CA THR A 108 -19.13 1.13 -19.83
C THR A 108 -19.96 1.09 -18.55
N ASP A 109 -19.30 0.78 -17.44
CA ASP A 109 -19.89 0.82 -16.09
C ASP A 109 -19.68 2.21 -15.47
N THR A 110 -20.75 2.79 -14.94
CA THR A 110 -20.75 4.13 -14.33
C THR A 110 -20.50 4.11 -12.82
N THR A 111 -20.50 2.93 -12.21
CA THR A 111 -20.18 2.71 -10.80
C THR A 111 -18.70 2.41 -10.65
N LEU A 112 -18.08 2.74 -9.52
CA LEU A 112 -16.70 2.35 -9.25
C LEU A 112 -16.49 2.15 -7.76
N MET A 113 -16.18 0.92 -7.36
CA MET A 113 -15.66 0.59 -6.05
C MET A 113 -14.19 0.24 -6.22
N GLN A 114 -13.30 0.98 -5.56
CA GLN A 114 -11.85 0.81 -5.72
C GLN A 114 -11.12 1.01 -4.40
N ASP A 115 -9.96 0.37 -4.29
CA ASP A 115 -9.00 0.56 -3.22
C ASP A 115 -7.57 0.45 -3.79
N GLY A 116 -6.63 1.20 -3.22
CA GLY A 116 -5.31 1.32 -3.82
C GLY A 116 -4.33 2.20 -3.05
N THR A 117 -3.19 2.42 -3.71
CA THR A 117 -2.10 3.27 -3.22
C THR A 117 -1.80 4.35 -4.27
N GLY A 118 -1.71 5.61 -3.83
CA GLY A 118 -1.25 6.74 -4.64
C GLY A 118 0.25 6.96 -4.51
N GLN A 119 0.85 7.53 -5.56
CA GLN A 119 2.24 7.95 -5.61
C GLN A 119 2.28 9.38 -6.14
N ASP A 120 2.63 10.30 -5.25
CA ASP A 120 2.73 11.73 -5.54
C ASP A 120 4.21 12.15 -5.54
N ILE A 121 4.59 12.94 -6.54
CA ILE A 121 5.89 13.59 -6.65
C ILE A 121 5.61 15.09 -6.75
N ASP A 122 6.23 15.86 -5.86
CA ASP A 122 6.14 17.32 -5.93
C ASP A 122 6.95 17.89 -7.10
N SER A 123 6.79 19.18 -7.36
CA SER A 123 7.55 19.88 -8.41
C SER A 123 8.98 20.25 -8.03
N SER A 124 9.39 20.08 -6.76
CA SER A 124 10.67 20.57 -6.21
C SER A 124 11.59 19.43 -5.81
#